data_AF-A0A5K0X5Z7-F1
#
_entry.id   AF-A0A5K0X5Z7-F1
#
_cell.length_a   1.000
_cell.length_b   1.000
_cell.length_c   1.000
_cell.angle_alpha   90.00
_cell.angle_beta   90.00
_cell.angle_gamma   90.00
#
_symmetry.space_group_name_H-M   'P 1'
#
loop_
_entity.id
_entity.type
_entity.pdbx_description
1 polymer ?
#
loop_
_entity_poly.entity_id
_entity_poly.type
_entity_poly.pdbx_seq_one_letter_code
_entity_poly.pdbx_strand_id
1 'polypeptide(L)' 'VKVLRSIRKLELDDIVLGQYKSGGEDKADVYLNTLTPTFFAAALYIDNARWDGVPFLIKAGMGLIKHRHDYVLLFNHQFF' A
#
# COMPACT_ATOMS: atom_id res chain seq x y z
N VAL A 1 -12.17 2.88 19.52
CA VAL A 1 -11.15 3.00 18.46
C VAL A 1 -11.15 4.42 17.89
N LYS A 2 -10.21 5.29 18.30
CA LYS A 2 -10.16 6.70 17.87
C LYS A 2 -9.36 6.87 16.57
N VAL A 3 -8.17 6.28 16.48
CA VAL A 3 -7.28 6.40 15.30
C VAL A 3 -7.95 5.91 14.02
N LEU A 4 -8.53 4.71 14.01
CA LEU A 4 -9.19 4.15 12.81
C LEU A 4 -10.37 5.02 12.32
N ARG A 5 -11.05 5.72 13.23
CA ARG A 5 -12.15 6.65 12.87
C ARG A 5 -11.64 7.97 12.29
N SER A 6 -10.37 8.30 12.51
CA SER A 6 -9.70 9.48 11.95
C SER A 6 -8.97 9.17 10.66
N ILE A 7 -8.98 7.94 10.16
CA ILE A 7 -8.38 7.64 8.85
C ILE A 7 -9.30 8.27 7.79
N ARG A 8 -8.73 9.16 6.98
CA ARG A 8 -9.42 9.76 5.84
C ARG A 8 -9.84 8.65 4.87
N LYS A 9 -11.04 8.80 4.28
CA LYS A 9 -11.48 7.90 3.22
C LYS A 9 -10.48 7.93 2.07
N LEU A 10 -10.06 6.76 1.60
CA LEU A 10 -9.20 6.64 0.43
C LEU A 10 -9.94 7.06 -0.84
N GLU A 11 -9.30 7.89 -1.64
CA GLU A 11 -9.72 8.19 -3.01
C GLU A 11 -8.85 7.40 -4.00
N LEU A 12 -9.34 7.23 -5.24
CA LEU A 12 -8.63 6.42 -6.23
C LEU A 12 -7.27 7.00 -6.59
N ASP A 13 -7.11 8.32 -6.51
CA ASP A 13 -5.86 9.03 -6.78
C ASP A 13 -4.76 8.71 -5.75
N ASP A 14 -5.14 8.23 -4.56
CA ASP A 14 -4.22 7.83 -3.49
C ASP A 14 -3.83 6.35 -3.56
N ILE A 15 -4.37 5.59 -4.53
CA ILE A 15 -4.23 4.13 -4.62
C ILE A 15 -3.52 3.73 -5.91
N VAL A 16 -2.59 2.79 -5.78
CA VAL A 16 -2.02 2.04 -6.90
C VAL A 16 -2.38 0.56 -6.74
N LEU A 17 -3.02 0.00 -7.76
CA LEU A 17 -3.30 -1.43 -7.87
C LEU A 17 -2.39 -2.05 -8.92
N GLY A 18 -1.92 -3.26 -8.64
CA GLY A 18 -1.14 -4.04 -9.58
C GLY A 18 -1.62 -5.49 -9.60
N GLN A 19 -1.39 -6.15 -10.72
CA GLN A 19 -1.64 -7.57 -10.88
C GLN A 19 -0.39 -8.23 -11.45
N TYR A 20 0.09 -9.25 -10.73
CA TYR A 20 1.19 -10.08 -11.16
C TYR A 20 0.76 -10.90 -12.38
N LYS A 21 1.61 -10.91 -13.42
CA LYS A 21 1.44 -11.75 -14.60
C LYS A 21 2.53 -12.81 -14.56
N SER A 22 2.18 -14.10 -14.53
CA SER A 22 3.17 -15.14 -14.72
C SER A 22 3.62 -15.18 -16.18
N GLY A 23 4.93 -15.39 -16.40
CA GLY A 23 5.55 -15.38 -17.73
C GLY A 23 5.78 -16.76 -18.34
N GLY A 24 5.11 -17.82 -17.86
CA GLY A 24 5.37 -19.20 -18.32
C GLY A 24 4.12 -20.05 -18.38
N GLU A 25 4.09 -20.97 -19.35
CA GLU A 25 2.94 -21.81 -19.75
C GLU A 25 2.45 -22.81 -18.67
N ASP A 26 3.20 -23.00 -17.59
CA ASP A 26 3.08 -24.17 -16.71
C ASP A 26 2.40 -23.95 -15.36
N LYS A 27 1.73 -22.81 -15.15
CA LYS A 27 0.87 -22.65 -13.98
C LYS A 27 -0.52 -22.29 -14.45
N ALA A 28 -1.49 -23.13 -14.10
CA ALA A 28 -2.90 -22.79 -14.10
C ALA A 28 -3.09 -21.60 -13.14
N ASP A 29 -2.80 -20.42 -13.66
CA ASP A 29 -2.63 -19.21 -12.90
C ASP A 29 -4.04 -18.66 -12.69
N VAL A 30 -4.59 -18.98 -11.52
CA VAL A 30 -5.96 -18.68 -11.09
C VAL A 30 -6.33 -17.21 -11.28
N TYR A 31 -5.31 -16.33 -11.41
CA TYR A 31 -5.46 -14.90 -11.58
C TYR A 31 -5.50 -14.42 -13.04
N LEU A 32 -5.12 -15.23 -14.04
CA LEU A 32 -5.05 -14.81 -15.45
C LEU A 32 -6.42 -14.42 -16.04
N ASN A 33 -7.51 -14.95 -15.47
CA ASN A 33 -8.87 -14.66 -15.93
C ASN A 33 -9.64 -13.67 -15.03
N THR A 34 -8.98 -13.05 -14.04
CA THR A 34 -9.64 -12.13 -13.09
C THR A 34 -9.01 -10.75 -13.14
N LEU A 35 -9.77 -9.70 -12.82
CA LEU A 35 -9.23 -8.34 -12.62
C LEU A 35 -8.81 -8.10 -11.15
N THR A 36 -8.72 -9.16 -10.35
CA THR A 36 -8.38 -9.07 -8.92
C THR A 36 -6.93 -8.62 -8.75
N PRO A 37 -6.66 -7.49 -8.07
CA PRO A 37 -5.30 -7.04 -7.81
C PRO A 37 -4.53 -8.02 -6.93
N THR A 38 -3.26 -8.26 -7.25
CA THR A 38 -2.32 -9.01 -6.40
C THR A 38 -1.31 -8.10 -5.69
N PHE A 39 -1.38 -6.80 -5.96
CA PHE A 39 -0.56 -5.76 -5.35
C PHE A 39 -1.43 -4.53 -5.07
N PHE A 40 -1.17 -3.90 -3.92
CA PHE A 40 -1.81 -2.67 -3.46
C PHE A 40 -0.73 -1.77 -2.84
N ALA A 41 -0.77 -0.49 -3.17
CA ALA A 41 -0.10 0.54 -2.42
C ALA A 41 -1.02 1.75 -2.26
N ALA A 42 -0.94 2.45 -1.12
CA ALA A 42 -1.71 3.67 -0.91
C ALA A 42 -1.02 4.65 0.03
N ALA A 43 -1.37 5.93 -0.12
CA ALA A 43 -1.09 6.97 0.86
C ALA A 43 -2.33 7.17 1.75
N LEU A 44 -2.17 6.94 3.05
CA LEU A 44 -3.22 7.18 4.04
C LEU A 44 -2.94 8.46 4.83
N TYR A 45 -3.99 9.18 5.19
CA TYR A 45 -3.93 10.34 6.06
C TYR A 45 -4.78 10.09 7.31
N ILE A 46 -4.25 10.47 8.46
CA ILE A 46 -4.95 10.36 9.74
C ILE A 46 -5.25 11.77 10.25
N ASP A 47 -6.52 12.16 10.15
CA ASP A 47 -7.01 13.49 10.49
C ASP A 47 -7.11 13.64 12.02
N ASN A 48 -5.95 13.87 12.66
CA ASN A 48 -5.84 14.29 14.05
C ASN A 48 -4.57 15.13 14.29
N ALA A 49 -4.53 15.83 15.42
CA ALA A 49 -3.45 16.76 15.74
C ALA A 49 -2.03 16.16 15.76
N ARG A 50 -1.88 14.85 15.95
CA ARG A 50 -0.55 14.19 15.98
C ARG A 50 -0.01 13.91 14.58
N TRP A 51 -0.89 13.63 13.62
CA TRP A 51 -0.54 13.10 12.30
C TRP A 51 -1.02 13.97 11.15
N ASP A 52 -1.43 15.20 11.44
CA ASP A 52 -1.89 16.16 10.45
C ASP A 52 -0.83 16.39 9.36
N GLY A 53 -1.24 16.23 8.11
CA GLY A 53 -0.36 16.34 6.93
C GLY A 53 0.67 15.22 6.73
N VAL A 54 0.79 14.23 7.63
CA VAL A 54 1.78 13.15 7.51
C VAL A 54 1.20 11.97 6.71
N PRO A 55 1.77 11.60 5.55
CA PRO A 55 1.31 10.44 4.80
C PRO A 55 1.82 9.13 5.40
N PHE A 56 0.90 8.17 5.54
CA PHE A 56 1.19 6.78 5.89
C PHE A 56 1.19 5.93 4.63
N LEU A 57 2.40 5.63 4.12
CA LEU A 57 2.55 4.80 2.93
C LEU A 57 2.45 3.32 3.29
N ILE A 58 1.46 2.64 2.72
CA ILE A 58 1.28 1.19 2.88
C ILE A 58 1.46 0.52 1.53
N LYS A 59 2.14 -0.63 1.51
CA LYS A 59 2.18 -1.51 0.35
C LYS A 59 2.12 -2.98 0.76
N ALA A 60 1.42 -3.78 -0.02
CA ALA A 60 1.33 -5.23 0.15
C ALA A 60 1.12 -5.89 -1.21
N GLY A 61 1.64 -7.10 -1.38
CA GLY A 61 1.37 -7.87 -2.59
C GLY A 61 2.06 -9.22 -2.62
N MET A 62 1.64 -10.02 -3.59
CA MET A 62 2.19 -11.34 -3.90
C MET A 62 3.07 -11.27 -5.16
N GLY A 63 3.97 -12.25 -5.33
CA GLY A 63 4.90 -12.28 -6.46
C GLY A 63 5.99 -11.20 -6.41
N LEU A 64 6.25 -10.63 -5.23
CA LEU A 64 7.32 -9.67 -5.03
C LEU A 64 8.70 -10.36 -4.95
N ILE A 65 9.75 -9.64 -5.36
CA ILE A 65 11.14 -10.16 -5.42
C ILE A 65 11.62 -10.75 -4.08
N LYS A 66 11.15 -10.18 -2.96
CA LYS A 66 11.54 -10.60 -1.61
C LYS A 66 10.31 -10.74 -0.72
N HIS A 67 10.25 -11.83 0.04
CA HIS A 67 9.28 -12.01 1.12
C HIS A 67 9.74 -11.21 2.35
N ARG A 68 9.10 -10.07 2.63
CA ARG A 68 9.49 -9.16 3.72
C ARG A 68 8.30 -8.47 4.34
N HIS A 69 8.49 -8.06 5.60
CA HIS A 69 7.56 -7.26 6.36
C HIS A 69 8.36 -6.25 7.18
N ASP A 70 8.32 -4.97 6.77
CA ASP A 70 9.15 -3.92 7.33
C ASP A 70 8.29 -2.69 7.67
N TYR A 71 8.68 -1.96 8.72
CA TYR A 71 8.11 -0.68 9.10
C TYR A 71 9.23 0.37 9.12
N VAL A 72 9.00 1.51 8.47
CA VAL A 72 10.00 2.58 8.36
C VAL A 72 9.36 3.90 8.79
N LEU A 73 10.00 4.62 9.71
CA LEU A 73 9.65 5.99 10.06
C LEU A 73 10.70 6.93 9.46
N LEU A 74 10.25 7.85 8.62
CA LEU A 74 11.09 8.88 8.01
C LEU A 74 10.90 10.19 8.78
N PHE A 75 12.01 10.80 9.17
CA PHE A 75 12.02 12.10 9.84
C PHE A 75 12.45 13.18 8.86
N ASN A 76 11.78 14.33 8.89
CA ASN A 76 12.23 15.49 8.13
C ASN A 76 13.57 15.98 8.67
N HIS A 77 14.43 16.43 7.76
CA HIS A 77 15.67 17.08 8.14
C HIS A 77 15.35 18.45 8.73
N GLN A 78 15.71 18.67 9.99
CA GLN A 78 15.70 20.01 10.59
C GLN A 78 17.15 20.50 10.64
N PHE A 79 17.44 21.58 9.91
CA PHE A 79 18.64 22.36 10.17
C PHE A 79 18.39 23.15 11.46
N PHE A 80 19.23 22.90 12.48
CA PHE A 80 19.33 23.77 13.65
C PHE A 80 20.22 24.97 13.33
#